data_AF-W1IY97-F1
#
_entry.id   AF-W1IY97-F1
#
_cell.length_a   1.000
_cell.length_b   1.000
_cell.length_c   1.000
_cell.angle_alpha   90.00
_cell.angle_beta   90.00
_cell.angle_gamma   90.00
#
_symmetry.space_group_name_H-M   'P 1'
#
loop_
_entity.id
_entity.type
_entity.pdbx_description
1 polymer ?
#
loop_
_entity_poly.entity_id
_entity_poly.type
_entity_poly.pdbx_seq_one_letter_code
_entity_poly.pdbx_strand_id
1 'polypeptide(L)' 'MEQSGLTVKDLEPAIGKSNRVYEILNRKRNLTLPMIRNLHNMFGIPANILIKLTKSAP' A
#
# COMPACT_ATOMS: atom_id res chain seq x y z
N MET A 1 6.18 -2.14 -13.16
CA MET A 1 5.03 -1.24 -12.92
C MET A 1 4.23 -1.15 -14.21
N GLU A 2 3.72 -2.28 -14.71
CA GLU A 2 3.19 -2.39 -16.08
C GLU A 2 1.71 -2.83 -16.11
N GLN A 3 0.95 -2.61 -15.02
CA GLN A 3 -0.46 -3.02 -15.00
C GLN A 3 -1.45 -2.12 -14.23
N SER A 4 -1.02 -0.99 -13.64
CA SER A 4 -1.95 -0.07 -12.97
C SER A 4 -1.72 1.42 -13.20
N GLY A 5 -0.71 1.84 -13.98
CA GLY A 5 -0.45 3.26 -14.24
C GLY A 5 -0.11 4.13 -13.01
N LEU A 6 -0.22 3.59 -11.79
CA LEU A 6 0.09 4.28 -10.55
C LEU A 6 1.59 4.36 -10.36
N THR A 7 2.11 5.58 -10.30
CA THR A 7 3.51 5.83 -9.97
C THR A 7 3.70 5.85 -8.45
N VAL A 8 4.95 5.75 -8.00
CA VAL A 8 5.29 5.89 -6.57
C VAL A 8 4.77 7.22 -6.01
N LYS A 9 4.83 8.29 -6.81
CA LYS A 9 4.35 9.63 -6.43
C LYS A 9 2.85 9.66 -6.17
N ASP A 10 2.08 8.94 -6.97
CA ASP A 10 0.63 8.85 -6.78
C ASP A 10 0.30 8.14 -5.46
N LEU A 11 1.10 7.17 -5.04
CA LEU A 11 0.89 6.43 -3.80
C LEU A 11 1.32 7.20 -2.54
N GLU A 12 2.09 8.29 -2.69
CA GLU A 12 2.57 9.09 -1.55
C GLU A 12 1.45 9.66 -0.66
N PRO A 13 0.35 10.24 -1.19
CA PRO A 13 -0.76 10.71 -0.35
C PRO A 13 -1.45 9.62 0.48
N ALA A 14 -1.43 8.36 0.02
CA ALA A 14 -2.08 7.27 0.76
C ALA A 14 -1.14 6.57 1.76
N ILE A 15 0.14 6.42 1.42
CA ILE A 15 1.12 5.62 2.15
C ILE A 15 2.11 6.50 2.94
N GLY A 16 2.42 7.69 2.45
CA GLY A 16 3.46 8.60 2.95
C GLY A 16 4.64 8.74 1.98
N LYS A 17 5.80 9.19 2.46
CA LYS A 17 6.99 9.45 1.61
C LYS A 17 7.34 8.27 0.69
N SER A 18 7.89 8.58 -0.47
CA SER A 18 8.32 7.62 -1.50
C SER A 18 9.19 6.48 -0.95
N ASN A 19 10.06 6.73 0.03
CA ASN A 19 10.87 5.69 0.67
C ASN A 19 9.99 4.60 1.33
N ARG A 20 8.93 5.02 2.02
CA ARG A 20 7.97 4.12 2.67
C ARG A 20 7.11 3.38 1.66
N VAL A 21 6.78 4.02 0.53
CA VAL A 21 6.12 3.35 -0.60
C VAL A 21 7.01 2.21 -1.11
N TYR A 22 8.29 2.46 -1.34
CA TYR A 22 9.23 1.41 -1.74
C TYR A 22 9.35 0.30 -0.69
N GLU A 23 9.40 0.62 0.61
CA GLU A 23 9.42 -0.39 1.66
C GLU A 23 8.20 -1.31 1.63
N ILE A 24 7.00 -0.75 1.42
CA ILE A 24 5.75 -1.50 1.32
C ILE A 24 5.71 -2.35 0.04
N LEU A 25 6.08 -1.77 -1.10
CA LEU A 25 6.14 -2.47 -2.39
C LEU A 25 7.14 -3.63 -2.36
N ASN A 26 8.27 -3.45 -1.66
CA ASN A 26 9.27 -4.50 -1.43
C ASN A 26 8.92 -5.43 -0.25
N ARG A 27 7.73 -5.29 0.35
CA ARG A 27 7.26 -6.07 1.50
C ARG A 27 8.17 -6.03 2.73
N LYS A 28 9.04 -5.01 2.84
CA LYS A 28 9.86 -4.76 4.02
C LYS A 28 9.02 -4.24 5.19
N ARG A 29 7.85 -3.67 4.89
CA ARG A 29 6.93 -3.12 5.87
C ARG A 29 5.50 -3.53 5.54
N ASN A 30 4.68 -3.72 6.56
CA ASN A 30 3.27 -4.03 6.39
C ASN A 30 2.45 -2.74 6.23
N LEU A 31 1.36 -2.82 5.49
CA LEU A 31 0.35 -1.77 5.43
C LEU A 31 -0.34 -1.63 6.80
N THR A 32 -0.52 -0.40 7.27
CA THR A 32 -1.31 -0.13 8.47
C THR A 32 -2.77 0.14 8.08
N LEU A 33 -3.69 -0.05 9.03
CA LEU A 33 -5.12 0.21 8.81
C LEU A 33 -5.44 1.60 8.20
N PRO A 34 -4.84 2.73 8.66
CA PRO A 34 -5.08 4.03 8.02
C PRO A 34 -4.56 4.09 6.58
N MET A 35 -3.44 3.44 6.26
CA MET A 35 -2.93 3.38 4.89
C MET A 35 -3.85 2.58 3.98
N ILE A 36 -4.40 1.46 4.47
CA ILE A 36 -5.38 0.65 3.74
C ILE A 36 -6.64 1.48 3.46
N ARG A 37 -7.14 2.21 4.46
CA ARG A 37 -8.31 3.08 4.32
C ARG A 37 -8.07 4.21 3.31
N ASN A 38 -6.89 4.82 3.31
CA ASN A 38 -6.52 5.83 2.33
C ASN A 38 -6.41 5.26 0.91
N LEU A 39 -5.78 4.09 0.76
CA LEU A 39 -5.66 3.41 -0.53
C LEU A 39 -7.03 3.05 -1.11
N HIS A 40 -7.96 2.61 -0.25
CA HIS A 40 -9.33 2.35 -0.63
C HIS A 40 -10.07 3.61 -1.08
N ASN A 41 -9.97 4.69 -0.31
CA ASN A 41 -10.69 5.93 -0.61
C ASN A 41 -10.12 6.68 -1.85
N MET A 42 -8.81 6.65 -2.05
CA MET A 42 -8.15 7.41 -3.12
C MET A 42 -8.12 6.64 -4.45
N PHE A 43 -7.89 5.33 -4.41
CA PHE A 43 -7.69 4.53 -5.62
C PHE A 43 -8.81 3.53 -5.87
N GLY A 44 -9.83 3.48 -5.00
CA GLY A 44 -10.90 2.50 -5.08
C GLY A 44 -10.43 1.07 -4.87
N ILE A 45 -9.23 0.87 -4.31
CA ILE A 45 -8.66 -0.48 -4.15
C ILE A 45 -9.38 -1.16 -2.99
N PRO A 46 -10.12 -2.27 -3.24
CA PRO A 46 -10.88 -2.93 -2.19
C PRO A 46 -9.98 -3.35 -1.04
N ALA A 47 -10.38 -3.02 0.19
CA ALA A 47 -9.58 -3.33 1.38
C ALA A 47 -9.26 -4.82 1.50
N ASN A 48 -10.14 -5.70 1.04
CA ASN A 48 -9.94 -7.15 1.04
C ASN A 48 -8.69 -7.58 0.22
N ILE A 49 -8.34 -6.87 -0.85
CA ILE A 49 -7.13 -7.19 -1.65
C ILE A 49 -5.86 -6.68 -0.97
N LEU A 50 -5.97 -5.58 -0.21
CA LEU A 50 -4.87 -4.97 0.54
C LEU A 50 -4.58 -5.72 1.85
N ILE A 51 -5.61 -6.33 2.42
CA ILE A 51 -5.53 -7.16 3.62
C ILE A 51 -5.09 -8.56 3.20
N LYS A 52 -3.78 -8.74 3.05
CA LYS A 52 -3.22 -10.08 3.07
C LYS A 52 -3.12 -10.51 4.52
N LEU A 53 -3.54 -11.74 4.86
CA LEU A 53 -3.22 -12.36 6.14
C LEU A 53 -1.69 -12.30 6.31
N THR A 54 -1.20 -11.30 7.03
CA THR A 54 0.21 -11.24 7.40
C THR A 54 0.39 -12.45 8.30
N LYS A 55 1.10 -13.48 7.82
CA LYS A 55 1.68 -14.46 8.75
C LYS A 55 2.48 -13.60 9.72
N SER A 56 1.99 -13.47 10.95
CA SER A 56 2.84 -13.04 12.05
C SER A 56 4.06 -13.93 11.95
N ALA A 57 5.23 -13.33 11.71
CA ALA A 57 6.46 -14.06 11.93
C ALA A 57 6.38 -14.60 13.38
N PRO A 58 6.75 -15.86 13.61
CA PRO A 58 6.74 -16.46 14.94
C PRO A 58 7.64 -15.68 15.90
#